data_AF-A0A953MTV3-F1
#
_entry.id   AF-A0A953MTV3-F1
#
_cell.length_a   1.000
_cell.length_b   1.000
_cell.length_c   1.000
_cell.angle_alpha   90.00
_cell.angle_beta   90.00
_cell.angle_gamma   90.00
#
_symmetry.space_group_name_H-M   'P 1'
#
loop_
_entity.id
_entity.type
_entity.pdbx_description
1 polymer ?
#
loop_
_entity_poly.entity_id
_entity_poly.type
_entity_poly.pdbx_seq_one_letter_code
_entity_poly.pdbx_strand_id
1 'polypeptide(L)' 'MKTKLFTKTLFTLTFLLFTCAAFPTTRFVSKTGSSVPPYTTWATASDSIQKCINICNDGDTVIVANG' A
#
# COMPACT_ATOMS: atom_id res chain seq x y z
N MET A 1 3.77 36.10 -20.52
CA MET A 1 3.82 35.75 -19.08
C MET A 1 2.77 34.72 -18.66
N LYS A 2 1.52 34.78 -19.19
CA LYS A 2 0.41 33.88 -18.81
C LYS A 2 0.61 32.39 -19.15
N THR A 3 1.29 32.08 -20.26
CA THR A 3 1.61 30.69 -20.67
C THR A 3 2.61 29.99 -19.75
N LYS A 4 3.65 30.69 -19.26
CA LYS A 4 4.62 30.11 -18.33
C LYS A 4 4.02 29.82 -16.95
N LEU A 5 3.03 30.61 -16.52
CA LEU A 5 2.29 30.38 -15.26
C LEU A 5 1.38 29.15 -15.39
N PHE A 6 0.66 29.01 -16.51
CA PHE A 6 -0.21 27.87 -16.77
C PHE A 6 0.54 26.53 -16.82
N THR A 7 1.69 26.48 -17.49
CA THR A 7 2.53 25.26 -17.53
C THR A 7 3.07 24.88 -16.16
N LYS A 8 3.42 25.87 -15.31
CA LYS A 8 3.85 25.61 -13.93
C LYS A 8 2.71 25.07 -13.07
N THR A 9 1.53 25.68 -13.14
CA THR A 9 0.34 25.20 -12.41
C THR A 9 -0.03 23.78 -12.84
N LEU A 10 0.03 23.47 -14.14
CA LEU A 10 -0.25 22.13 -14.65
C LEU A 10 0.78 21.12 -14.14
N PHE A 11 2.07 21.45 -14.14
CA PHE A 11 3.12 20.57 -13.62
C PHE A 11 2.98 20.31 -12.11
N THR A 12 2.65 21.33 -11.33
CA THR A 12 2.40 21.18 -9.88
C THR A 12 1.15 20.35 -9.60
N LEU A 13 0.08 20.52 -10.39
CA LEU A 13 -1.16 19.75 -10.23
C LEU A 13 -0.95 18.26 -10.58
N THR A 14 -0.18 17.97 -11.63
CA THR A 14 0.20 16.60 -11.99
C THR A 14 1.08 15.94 -10.92
N PHE A 15 1.99 16.69 -10.30
CA PHE A 15 2.81 16.20 -9.20
C PHE A 15 1.98 15.89 -7.94
N LEU A 16 0.97 16.73 -7.64
CA LEU A 16 0.05 16.53 -6.52
C LEU A 16 -0.82 15.28 -6.71
N LEU A 17 -1.31 15.06 -7.93
CA LEU A 17 -2.12 13.88 -8.30
C LEU A 17 -1.32 12.57 -8.31
N PHE A 18 0.01 12.64 -8.39
CA PHE A 18 0.89 11.46 -8.35
C PHE A 18 1.08 10.90 -6.94
N THR A 19 0.76 11.69 -5.90
CA THR A 19 0.73 11.21 -4.52
C THR A 19 -0.55 10.41 -4.27
N CYS A 20 -0.58 9.17 -4.76
CA CYS A 20 -1.64 8.22 -4.42
C CYS A 20 -1.61 8.03 -2.89
N ALA A 21 -2.63 8.55 -2.20
CA ALA A 21 -2.78 8.38 -0.76
C ALA A 21 -3.13 6.92 -0.44
N ALA A 22 -2.11 6.06 -0.38
CA ALA A 22 -2.25 4.73 0.19
C ALA A 22 -2.38 4.90 1.71
N PHE A 23 -3.59 4.72 2.24
CA PHE A 23 -3.79 4.71 3.68
C PHE A 23 -3.13 3.46 4.28
N PRO A 24 -2.49 3.59 5.45
CA PRO A 24 -2.01 2.47 6.25
C PRO A 24 -3.06 1.35 6.34
N THR A 25 -2.68 0.15 5.94
CA THR A 25 -3.52 -1.04 5.94
C THR A 25 -2.98 -2.08 6.91
N THR A 26 -3.88 -2.77 7.62
CA THR A 26 -3.49 -3.94 8.42
C THR A 26 -3.46 -5.18 7.53
N ARG A 27 -2.34 -5.91 7.59
CA ARG A 27 -2.12 -7.15 6.83
C ARG A 27 -1.80 -8.30 7.77
N PHE A 28 -2.18 -9.50 7.37
CA PHE A 28 -2.12 -10.69 8.20
C PHE A 28 -1.17 -11.73 7.63
N VAL A 29 -0.39 -12.37 8.50
CA VAL A 29 0.51 -13.47 8.17
C VAL A 29 0.15 -14.68 9.04
N SER A 30 -0.09 -15.84 8.42
CA SER A 30 -0.39 -17.09 9.12
C SER A 30 0.01 -18.29 8.28
N LYS A 31 0.37 -19.40 8.92
CA LYS A 31 0.53 -20.70 8.23
C LYS A 31 -0.80 -21.25 7.69
N THR A 32 -1.92 -20.75 8.21
CA THR A 32 -3.26 -21.14 7.80
C THR A 32 -3.96 -19.92 7.21
N GLY A 33 -4.13 -19.93 5.90
CA GLY A 33 -4.73 -18.87 5.10
C GLY A 33 -4.58 -19.21 3.63
N SER A 34 -5.31 -18.55 2.75
CA SER A 34 -5.22 -18.82 1.30
C SER A 34 -4.00 -18.16 0.64
N SER A 35 -3.25 -17.31 1.36
CA SER A 35 -2.12 -16.54 0.82
C SER A 35 -2.49 -15.72 -0.43
N VAL A 36 -3.65 -15.04 -0.37
CA VAL A 36 -4.16 -14.21 -1.46
C VAL A 36 -4.00 -12.72 -1.12
N PRO A 37 -3.19 -11.94 -1.88
CA PRO A 37 -3.11 -10.49 -1.72
C PRO A 37 -4.50 -9.85 -1.78
N PRO A 38 -4.78 -8.77 -1.02
CA PRO A 38 -3.84 -7.93 -0.28
C PRO A 38 -3.57 -8.36 1.18
N TYR A 39 -3.94 -9.59 1.57
CA TYR A 39 -3.74 -10.16 2.91
C TYR A 39 -4.42 -9.39 4.05
N THR A 40 -5.60 -8.81 3.81
CA THR A 40 -6.30 -7.93 4.76
C THR A 40 -7.23 -8.67 5.74
N THR A 41 -7.22 -10.00 5.73
CA THR A 41 -7.98 -10.84 6.67
C THR A 41 -7.18 -12.08 7.04
N TRP A 42 -7.52 -12.74 8.17
CA TRP A 42 -6.92 -14.04 8.51
C TRP A 42 -7.18 -15.12 7.45
N ALA A 43 -8.37 -15.14 6.83
CA ALA A 43 -8.71 -16.12 5.79
C ALA A 43 -7.83 -15.98 4.54
N THR A 44 -7.40 -14.74 4.23
CA THR A 44 -6.52 -14.43 3.11
C THR A 44 -5.06 -14.19 3.54
N ALA A 45 -4.70 -14.50 4.80
CA ALA A 45 -3.38 -14.20 5.34
C ALA A 45 -2.24 -14.78 4.50
N SER A 46 -1.14 -14.05 4.41
CA SER A 46 0.06 -14.50 3.71
C SER A 46 0.71 -15.67 4.46
N ASP A 47 1.17 -16.68 3.71
CA ASP A 47 1.96 -17.79 4.25
C ASP A 47 3.43 -17.42 4.56
N SER A 48 3.83 -16.19 4.21
CA SER A 48 5.21 -15.72 4.30
C SER A 48 5.26 -14.24 4.68
N ILE A 49 6.09 -13.92 5.67
CA ILE A 49 6.37 -12.54 6.07
C ILE A 49 6.91 -11.72 4.88
N GLN A 50 7.81 -12.29 4.07
CA GLN A 50 8.39 -11.57 2.94
C GLN A 50 7.34 -11.23 1.87
N LYS A 51 6.42 -12.16 1.57
CA LYS A 51 5.32 -11.88 0.63
C LYS A 51 4.42 -10.75 1.12
N CYS A 52 4.11 -10.74 2.42
CA CYS A 52 3.33 -9.67 3.04
C CYS A 52 4.05 -8.32 2.96
N ILE A 53 5.33 -8.26 3.35
CA ILE A 53 6.14 -7.02 3.34
C ILE A 53 6.30 -6.47 1.92
N ASN A 54 6.48 -7.33 0.91
CA ASN A 54 6.66 -6.90 -0.48
C ASN A 54 5.48 -6.08 -1.04
N ILE A 55 4.29 -6.16 -0.44
CA ILE A 55 3.12 -5.38 -0.86
C ILE A 55 2.72 -4.28 0.14
N CYS A 56 3.46 -4.16 1.25
CA CYS A 56 3.21 -3.13 2.24
C CYS A 56 3.56 -1.75 1.69
N ASN A 57 2.76 -0.75 2.06
CA ASN A 57 3.10 0.65 1.92
C ASN A 57 3.60 1.20 3.26
N ASP A 58 4.19 2.39 3.22
CA ASP A 58 4.59 3.11 4.43
C ASP A 58 3.39 3.29 5.39
N GLY A 59 3.59 2.90 6.65
CA GLY A 59 2.58 2.94 7.69
C GLY A 59 1.72 1.68 7.83
N ASP A 60 1.79 0.73 6.90
CA ASP A 60 1.08 -0.55 7.04
C ASP A 60 1.47 -1.28 8.34
N THR A 61 0.51 -1.97 8.94
CA THR A 61 0.73 -2.82 10.12
C THR A 61 0.64 -4.27 9.73
N VAL A 62 1.64 -5.08 10.12
CA VAL A 62 1.64 -6.53 9.88
C VAL A 62 1.35 -7.28 11.18
N ILE A 63 0.26 -8.04 11.20
CA ILE A 63 -0.13 -8.90 12.32
C ILE A 63 0.23 -10.34 11.95
N VAL A 64 1.08 -10.97 12.76
CA VAL A 64 1.48 -12.37 12.59
C VAL A 64 0.68 -13.23 13.57
N ALA A 65 0.12 -14.33 13.09
CA ALA A 65 -0.60 -15.29 13.92
C ALA A 65 0.31 -15.87 15.01
N ASN A 66 -0.31 -16.31 16.11
CA ASN A 66 0.31 -17.24 17.02
C ASN A 66 0.66 -18.53 16.26
N GLY A 67 1.94 -18.91 16.31
CA GLY A 67 2.58 -19.90 15.43
C GLY A 67 2.11 -21.33 15.56
#